data_AF-A0A3D8WTP7-F1
#
_entry.id   AF-A0A3D8WTP7-F1
#
_cell.length_a   1.000
_cell.length_b   1.000
_cell.length_c   1.000
_cell.angle_alpha   90.00
_cell.angle_beta   90.00
_cell.angle_gamma   90.00
#
_symmetry.space_group_name_H-M   'P 1'
#
loop_
_entity.id
_entity.type
_entity.pdbx_description
1 polymer ?
#
loop_
_entity_poly.entity_id
_entity_poly.type
_entity_poly.pdbx_seq_one_letter_code
_entity_poly.pdbx_strand_id
1 'polypeptide(L)'
;MKNPKVSVKVDTNEFIWDKNEGLFTFDGAPALLFWDSAIELFIKTIEEVLGSDVSITVLEATGFRIGHLVSNYYQDRFDIREVIEQYKDIYRNTNKVKDFL
;
A
#
# COMPACT_ATOMS: atom_id res chain seq x y z
N MET A 1 -22.40 -8.10 -22.48
CA MET A 1 -21.87 -7.07 -21.55
C MET A 1 -20.38 -7.31 -21.38
N LYS A 2 -19.54 -6.27 -21.48
CA LYS A 2 -18.08 -6.40 -21.21
C LYS A 2 -17.89 -6.90 -19.79
N ASN A 3 -16.93 -7.80 -19.57
CA ASN A 3 -16.57 -8.27 -18.23
C ASN A 3 -16.26 -7.04 -17.33
N PRO A 4 -17.00 -6.82 -16.22
CA PRO A 4 -16.82 -5.65 -15.38
C PRO A 4 -15.53 -5.70 -14.56
N LYS A 5 -14.94 -6.89 -14.42
CA LYS A 5 -13.69 -7.13 -13.72
C LYS A 5 -12.52 -7.09 -14.69
N VAL A 6 -11.52 -6.28 -14.35
CA VAL A 6 -10.20 -6.27 -15.00
C VAL A 6 -9.21 -6.82 -14.01
N SER A 7 -8.41 -7.81 -14.42
CA SER A 7 -7.39 -8.42 -13.58
C SER A 7 -6.04 -8.42 -14.29
N VAL A 8 -4.98 -8.14 -13.55
CA VAL A 8 -3.60 -8.32 -14.01
C VAL A 8 -2.82 -9.06 -12.93
N LYS A 9 -2.03 -10.05 -13.35
CA LYS A 9 -1.06 -10.71 -12.49
C LYS A 9 0.32 -10.18 -12.81
N VAL A 10 1.06 -9.82 -11.77
CA VAL A 10 2.46 -9.42 -11.84
C VAL A 10 3.21 -10.34 -10.90
N ASP A 11 4.02 -11.23 -11.47
CA ASP A 11 4.67 -12.33 -10.75
C ASP A 11 3.65 -13.16 -9.94
N THR A 12 3.79 -13.20 -8.61
CA THR A 12 2.88 -13.91 -7.69
C THR A 12 1.65 -13.10 -7.28
N ASN A 13 1.63 -11.79 -7.58
CA ASN A 13 0.65 -10.87 -7.02
C ASN A 13 -0.50 -10.62 -8.01
N GLU A 14 -1.71 -10.47 -7.48
CA GLU A 14 -2.93 -10.25 -8.24
C GLU A 14 -3.56 -8.89 -7.96
N PHE A 15 -3.84 -8.16 -9.02
CA PHE A 15 -4.55 -6.89 -8.99
C PHE A 15 -5.89 -7.06 -9.69
N ILE A 16 -6.98 -6.69 -9.03
CA ILE A 16 -8.33 -6.77 -9.58
C ILE A 16 -9.01 -5.41 -9.44
N TRP A 17 -9.66 -4.96 -10.50
CA TRP A 17 -10.55 -3.80 -10.50
C TRP A 17 -11.97 -4.25 -10.88
N ASP A 18 -12.91 -4.20 -9.94
CA ASP A 18 -14.34 -4.34 -10.22
C ASP A 18 -14.92 -2.96 -10.52
N LYS A 19 -15.28 -2.72 -11.79
CA LYS A 19 -15.78 -1.42 -12.26
C LYS A 19 -17.20 -1.12 -11.79
N ASN A 20 -17.98 -2.14 -11.46
CA ASN A 20 -19.35 -1.94 -11.00
C ASN A 20 -19.39 -1.52 -9.53
N GLU A 21 -18.46 -2.07 -8.74
CA GLU A 21 -18.35 -1.78 -7.30
C GLU A 21 -17.38 -0.63 -7.00
N GLY A 22 -16.56 -0.23 -7.98
CA GLY A 22 -15.48 0.74 -7.75
C GLY A 22 -14.39 0.19 -6.82
N LEU A 23 -14.25 -1.14 -6.76
CA LEU A 23 -13.38 -1.85 -5.84
C LEU A 23 -12.08 -2.23 -6.53
N PHE A 24 -10.97 -1.71 -6.03
CA PHE A 24 -9.63 -2.15 -6.37
C PHE A 24 -9.10 -3.07 -5.26
N THR A 25 -8.58 -4.23 -5.63
CA THR A 25 -7.95 -5.17 -4.69
C THR A 25 -6.54 -5.54 -5.11
N PHE A 26 -5.67 -5.68 -4.13
CA PHE A 26 -4.31 -6.23 -4.23
C PHE A 26 -4.25 -7.48 -3.36
N ASP A 27 -3.94 -8.64 -3.95
CA ASP A 27 -3.92 -9.96 -3.28
C ASP A 27 -5.15 -10.25 -2.42
N GLY A 28 -6.32 -9.89 -2.98
CA GLY A 28 -7.63 -10.06 -2.35
C GLY A 28 -7.96 -9.07 -1.23
N ALA A 29 -7.06 -8.14 -0.88
CA ALA A 29 -7.36 -7.04 0.05
C ALA A 29 -7.81 -5.79 -0.73
N PRO A 30 -8.85 -5.08 -0.28
CA PRO A 30 -9.17 -3.75 -0.79
C PRO A 30 -7.96 -2.81 -0.65
N ALA A 31 -7.68 -2.05 -1.70
CA ALA A 31 -6.59 -1.10 -1.74
C ALA A 31 -7.02 0.20 -2.42
N LEU A 32 -6.27 1.28 -2.19
CA LEU A 32 -6.45 2.56 -2.87
C LEU A 32 -5.28 2.81 -3.80
N LEU A 33 -5.59 3.28 -5.01
CA LEU A 33 -4.60 3.76 -5.97
C LEU A 33 -4.48 5.28 -5.81
N PHE A 34 -3.30 5.75 -5.43
CA PHE A 34 -2.99 7.19 -5.38
C PHE A 34 -2.04 7.56 -6.52
N TRP A 35 -2.26 8.73 -7.11
CA TRP A 35 -1.20 9.43 -7.82
C TRP A 35 -0.11 9.81 -6.82
N ASP A 36 1.13 9.78 -7.27
CA ASP A 36 2.27 10.17 -6.47
C ASP A 36 2.20 11.61 -5.96
N SER A 37 1.74 12.53 -6.81
CA SER A 37 1.50 13.93 -6.44
C SER A 37 0.38 14.09 -5.40
N ALA A 38 -0.62 13.20 -5.40
CA ALA A 38 -1.72 13.26 -4.45
C ALA A 38 -1.29 12.82 -3.04
N ILE A 39 -0.48 11.75 -2.94
CA ILE A 39 0.07 11.33 -1.64
C ILE A 39 1.11 12.32 -1.11
N GLU A 40 1.93 12.90 -1.99
CA GLU A 40 2.88 13.95 -1.62
C GLU A 40 2.16 15.18 -1.05
N LEU A 41 1.12 15.65 -1.75
CA LEU A 41 0.29 16.77 -1.28
C LEU A 41 -0.33 16.44 0.08
N PHE A 42 -0.86 15.23 0.25
CA PHE A 42 -1.46 14.80 1.51
C PHE A 42 -0.46 14.85 2.68
N ILE A 43 0.75 14.33 2.48
CA ILE A 43 1.82 14.38 3.50
C ILE A 43 2.22 15.83 3.80
N LYS A 44 2.43 16.65 2.77
CA LYS A 44 2.78 18.08 2.94
C LYS A 44 1.70 18.83 3.71
N THR A 45 0.42 18.58 3.43
CA THR A 45 -0.68 19.20 4.18
C THR A 45 -0.67 18.81 5.67
N ILE A 46 -0.30 17.55 6.01
CA ILE A 46 -0.15 17.15 7.41
C ILE A 46 0.98 17.95 8.08
N GLU A 47 2.12 18.09 7.41
CA GLU A 47 3.26 18.87 7.92
C GLU A 47 2.91 20.35 8.10
N GLU A 48 2.24 20.96 7.12
CA GLU A 48 1.83 22.37 7.17
C GLU A 48 0.86 22.66 8.31
N VAL A 49 -0.07 21.76 8.59
CA VAL A 49 -1.10 21.95 9.62
C VAL A 49 -0.58 21.64 11.03
N LEU A 50 0.28 20.63 11.18
CA LEU A 50 0.72 20.15 12.50
C LEU A 50 2.08 20.70 12.94
N GLY A 51 2.89 21.21 12.01
CA GLY A 51 4.31 21.50 12.23
C GLY A 51 5.18 20.23 12.21
N SER A 52 6.48 20.40 11.98
CA SER A 52 7.44 19.32 11.69
C SER A 52 7.49 18.22 12.75
N ASP A 53 7.53 18.58 14.03
CA ASP A 53 7.80 17.60 15.08
C ASP A 53 6.58 16.70 15.35
N VAL A 54 5.38 17.29 15.27
CA VAL A 54 4.11 16.57 15.44
C VAL A 54 3.80 15.73 14.20
N SER A 55 4.09 16.24 13.00
CA SER A 55 3.89 15.49 11.76
C SER A 55 4.76 14.23 11.70
N ILE A 56 6.03 14.31 12.11
CA ILE A 56 6.93 13.15 12.20
C ILE A 56 6.32 12.07 13.10
N THR A 57 5.86 12.44 14.30
CA THR A 57 5.26 11.49 15.24
C THR A 57 4.01 10.80 14.65
N VAL A 58 3.17 11.56 13.94
CA VAL A 58 1.97 11.01 13.27
C VAL A 58 2.35 10.06 12.14
N LEU A 59 3.34 10.43 11.32
CA LEU A 59 3.81 9.62 10.20
C LEU A 59 4.45 8.31 10.69
N GLU A 60 5.30 8.36 11.71
CA GLU A 60 5.92 7.17 12.32
C GLU A 60 4.87 6.23 12.93
N ALA A 61 3.95 6.77 13.73
CA ALA A 61 2.88 5.99 14.33
C ALA A 61 1.96 5.36 13.28
N THR A 62 1.67 6.10 12.20
CA THR A 62 0.87 5.61 11.07
C THR A 62 1.60 4.50 10.32
N GLY A 63 2.89 4.71 9.99
CA GLY A 63 3.73 3.70 9.35
C GLY A 63 3.85 2.41 10.16
N PHE A 64 4.06 2.52 11.47
CA PHE A 64 4.07 1.36 12.38
C PHE A 64 2.74 0.60 12.36
N ARG A 65 1.60 1.31 12.44
CA ARG A 65 0.26 0.71 12.41
C ARG A 65 -0.05 0.04 11.07
N ILE A 66 0.32 0.67 9.96
CA ILE A 66 0.16 0.09 8.62
C ILE A 66 1.03 -1.15 8.49
N GLY A 67 2.29 -1.10 8.92
CA GLY A 67 3.20 -2.25 8.90
C GLY A 67 2.65 -3.43 9.70
N HIS A 68 2.13 -3.16 10.90
CA HIS A 68 1.49 -4.18 11.73
C HIS A 68 0.22 -4.76 11.07
N LEU A 69 -0.62 -3.91 10.47
CA LEU A 69 -1.83 -4.34 9.76
C LEU A 69 -1.49 -5.26 8.57
N VAL A 70 -0.54 -4.88 7.73
CA VAL A 70 -0.09 -5.67 6.57
C VAL A 70 0.55 -6.98 7.04
N SER A 71 1.40 -6.94 8.06
CA SER A 71 2.00 -8.15 8.63
C SER A 71 0.93 -9.12 9.14
N ASN A 72 -0.08 -8.63 9.85
CA ASN A 72 -1.18 -9.46 10.33
C ASN A 72 -2.05 -10.02 9.19
N TYR A 73 -2.19 -9.30 8.08
CA TYR A 73 -2.93 -9.78 6.91
C TYR A 73 -2.24 -10.95 6.22
N TYR A 74 -0.90 -10.94 6.19
CA TYR A 74 -0.09 -11.94 5.49
C TYR A 74 0.42 -13.09 6.39
N GLN A 75 0.36 -12.94 7.72
CA GLN A 75 0.90 -13.94 8.67
C GLN A 75 0.32 -15.36 8.51
N ASP A 76 -0.94 -15.47 8.08
CA ASP A 76 -1.63 -16.76 7.89
C ASP A 76 -1.59 -17.25 6.44
N ARG A 77 -1.00 -16.46 5.53
CA ARG A 77 -0.95 -16.74 4.10
C ARG A 77 0.42 -17.19 3.61
N PHE A 78 1.47 -16.86 4.35
CA PHE A 78 2.87 -17.09 3.99
C PHE A 78 3.69 -17.39 5.25
N ASP A 79 4.73 -18.22 5.13
CA ASP A 79 5.74 -18.36 6.19
C ASP A 79 6.40 -17.00 6.44
N ILE A 80 6.84 -16.67 7.65
CA ILE A 80 7.51 -15.39 7.96
C ILE A 80 8.68 -15.09 7.02
N ARG A 81 9.37 -16.11 6.50
CA ARG A 81 10.42 -15.94 5.48
C ARG A 81 9.86 -15.51 4.13
N GLU A 82 8.75 -16.11 3.71
CA GLU A 82 8.03 -15.75 2.49
C GLU A 82 7.38 -14.37 2.62
N VAL A 83 6.88 -13.99 3.80
CA VAL A 83 6.42 -12.62 4.10
C VAL A 83 7.57 -11.62 3.87
N ILE A 84 8.76 -11.88 4.43
CA ILE A 84 9.92 -10.99 4.24
C ILE A 84 10.34 -10.89 2.76
N GLU A 85 10.28 -11.99 2.01
CA GLU A 85 10.56 -12.00 0.57
C GLU A 85 9.51 -11.24 -0.23
N GLN A 86 8.22 -11.44 0.04
CA GLN A 86 7.15 -10.67 -0.59
C GLN A 86 7.18 -9.20 -0.21
N TYR A 87 7.55 -8.84 1.01
CA TYR A 87 7.76 -7.45 1.39
C TYR A 87 8.84 -6.79 0.53
N LYS A 88 9.94 -7.51 0.23
CA LYS A 88 10.97 -7.02 -0.69
C LYS A 88 10.40 -6.83 -2.10
N ASP A 89 9.58 -7.75 -2.59
CA ASP A 89 8.96 -7.65 -3.91
C ASP A 89 7.90 -6.55 -3.98
N ILE A 90 7.11 -6.34 -2.92
CA ILE A 90 6.18 -5.21 -2.77
C ILE A 90 6.96 -3.90 -2.83
N TYR A 91 8.03 -3.74 -2.04
CA TYR A 91 8.84 -2.52 -2.06
C TYR A 91 9.57 -2.31 -3.40
N ARG A 92 10.01 -3.40 -4.06
CA ARG A 92 10.62 -3.35 -5.39
C ARG A 92 9.62 -2.93 -6.47
N ASN A 93 8.40 -3.46 -6.41
CA ASN A 93 7.39 -3.28 -7.46
C ASN A 93 6.52 -2.02 -7.26
N THR A 94 6.53 -1.41 -6.07
CA THR A 94 5.80 -0.16 -5.74
C THR A 94 6.67 1.11 -5.81
N ASN A 95 7.94 0.96 -6.18
CA ASN A 95 8.83 2.01 -6.68
C ASN A 95 9.03 3.29 -5.83
N LYS A 96 8.78 3.29 -4.51
CA LYS A 96 8.91 4.52 -3.68
C LYS A 96 9.43 4.37 -2.26
N VAL A 97 10.24 3.36 -1.91
CA VAL A 97 10.92 3.35 -0.59
C VAL A 97 12.38 3.81 -0.65
N LYS A 98 13.00 3.81 -1.83
CA LYS A 98 14.37 4.32 -1.96
C LYS A 98 14.51 5.84 -1.82
N ASP A 99 13.42 6.59 -1.98
CA ASP A 99 13.48 8.06 -1.99
C ASP A 99 13.00 8.70 -0.68
N PHE A 100 12.64 7.89 0.33
CA PHE A 100 12.10 8.35 1.63
C PHE A 100 12.92 7.87 2.84
N LEU A 101 14.08 7.24 2.62
CA LEU A 101 15.11 6.92 3.61
C LEU A 101 16.45 7.51 3.18
#